data_AF-A0A931VJV8-F1
#
_entry.id   AF-A0A931VJV8-F1
#
_cell.length_a   1.000
_cell.length_b   1.000
_cell.length_c   1.000
_cell.angle_alpha   90.00
_cell.angle_beta   90.00
_cell.angle_gamma   90.00
#
_symmetry.space_group_name_H-M   'P 1'
#
loop_
_entity.id
_entity.type
_entity.pdbx_description
1 polymer ?
#
loop_
_entity_poly.entity_id
_entity_poly.type
_entity_poly.pdbx_seq_one_letter_code
_entity_poly.pdbx_strand_id
1 'polypeptide(L)'
;MTEFLSELLEFVAYISILIGFGLSVYVVKKIGKGILNVALLPLSLGIFLVGLANIFITLNRFGFYQLSETTAHLWWHMIASIGIISVVYGGWRIKAVNSVNDENGFGERSILALGAMVAAVVVIFIIAQPLERIFSTALAESAVENFGLHHLITFSLAFIAGFYLVFTRKQAGNFIISAPLVAGFLFFLGGQHVWEMLTESLKVIKADHEIIELVEQFLVLSAMMLFIMSQWKIIKFIKSQNRG
;
A
#
# COMPACT_ATOMS: atom_id res chain seq x y z
N MET A 1 -28.11 5.38 -7.67
CA MET A 1 -27.52 6.41 -6.79
C MET A 1 -26.28 5.87 -6.09
N THR A 2 -26.31 4.63 -5.61
CA THR A 2 -25.17 3.93 -4.99
C THR A 2 -23.99 3.73 -5.95
N GLU A 3 -24.25 3.27 -7.19
CA GLU A 3 -23.22 3.07 -8.23
C GLU A 3 -22.42 4.36 -8.51
N PHE A 4 -23.10 5.46 -8.85
CA PHE A 4 -22.49 6.77 -9.04
C PHE A 4 -21.66 7.23 -7.81
N LEU A 5 -22.14 6.95 -6.59
CA LEU A 5 -21.41 7.29 -5.38
C LEU A 5 -20.13 6.44 -5.23
N SER A 6 -20.18 5.15 -5.58
CA SER A 6 -19.02 4.27 -5.59
C SER A 6 -17.95 4.76 -6.57
N GLU A 7 -18.34 5.03 -7.82
CA GLU A 7 -17.44 5.57 -8.85
C GLU A 7 -16.80 6.91 -8.43
N LEU A 8 -17.60 7.79 -7.83
CA LEU A 8 -17.11 9.07 -7.30
C LEU A 8 -16.08 8.85 -6.19
N LEU A 9 -16.32 7.91 -5.27
CA LEU A 9 -15.39 7.60 -4.19
C LEU A 9 -14.10 6.96 -4.73
N GLU A 10 -14.18 6.06 -5.70
CA GLU A 10 -13.01 5.47 -6.38
C GLU A 10 -12.16 6.58 -7.03
N PHE A 11 -12.79 7.49 -7.77
CA PHE A 11 -12.11 8.64 -8.37
C PHE A 11 -11.42 9.53 -7.32
N VAL A 12 -12.12 9.84 -6.22
CA VAL A 12 -11.55 10.63 -5.12
C VAL A 12 -10.42 9.88 -4.43
N ALA A 13 -10.49 8.55 -4.31
CA ALA A 13 -9.42 7.72 -3.77
C ALA A 13 -8.17 7.79 -4.67
N TYR A 14 -8.31 7.73 -5.99
CA TYR A 14 -7.18 7.90 -6.92
C TYR A 14 -6.54 9.29 -6.83
N ILE A 15 -7.34 10.35 -6.76
CA ILE A 15 -6.81 11.70 -6.49
C ILE A 15 -6.07 11.74 -5.15
N SER A 16 -6.60 11.08 -4.12
CA SER A 16 -6.00 11.03 -2.79
C SER A 16 -4.67 10.27 -2.78
N ILE A 17 -4.53 9.20 -3.56
CA ILE A 17 -3.25 8.50 -3.77
C ILE A 17 -2.22 9.47 -4.39
N LEU A 18 -2.60 10.20 -5.44
CA LEU A 18 -1.70 11.15 -6.11
C LEU A 18 -1.27 12.29 -5.17
N ILE A 19 -2.21 12.87 -4.42
CA ILE A 19 -1.93 13.90 -3.40
C ILE A 19 -1.00 13.31 -2.33
N GLY A 20 -1.33 12.14 -1.79
CA GLY A 20 -0.53 11.45 -0.78
C GLY A 20 0.90 11.21 -1.26
N PHE A 21 1.06 10.68 -2.48
CA PHE A 21 2.37 10.45 -3.08
C PHE A 21 3.15 11.76 -3.27
N GLY A 22 2.52 12.79 -3.83
CA GLY A 22 3.15 14.11 -4.01
C GLY A 22 3.62 14.73 -2.70
N LEU A 23 2.81 14.64 -1.64
CA LEU A 23 3.18 15.08 -0.30
C LEU A 23 4.33 14.23 0.27
N SER A 24 4.33 12.92 0.04
CA SER A 24 5.39 12.03 0.49
C SER A 24 6.74 12.35 -0.19
N VAL A 25 6.74 12.57 -1.50
CA VAL A 25 7.92 13.04 -2.26
C VAL A 25 8.41 14.40 -1.75
N TYR A 26 7.49 15.33 -1.49
CA TYR A 26 7.83 16.63 -0.90
C TYR A 26 8.52 16.47 0.46
N VAL A 27 7.97 15.63 1.34
CA VAL A 27 8.51 15.35 2.68
C VAL A 27 9.92 14.77 2.59
N VAL A 28 10.12 13.73 1.77
CA VAL A 28 11.43 13.11 1.53
C VAL A 28 12.45 14.14 1.03
N LYS A 29 12.07 14.97 0.06
CA LYS A 29 12.95 16.01 -0.49
C LYS A 29 13.33 17.05 0.56
N LYS A 30 12.41 17.43 1.46
CA LYS A 30 12.63 18.47 2.46
C LYS A 30 13.44 18.02 3.67
N ILE A 31 13.32 16.75 4.06
CA ILE A 31 14.10 16.19 5.15
C ILE A 31 15.57 16.02 4.75
N GLY A 32 15.86 15.81 3.47
CA GLY A 32 17.24 15.64 3.00
C GLY A 32 17.79 14.28 3.39
N LYS A 33 19.12 14.10 3.44
CA LYS A 33 19.75 12.82 3.80
C LYS A 33 19.75 12.65 5.33
N GLY A 34 19.42 11.44 5.80
CA GLY A 34 19.48 11.08 7.22
C GLY A 34 18.59 9.89 7.59
N ILE A 35 18.63 9.50 8.86
CA ILE A 35 17.89 8.35 9.41
C ILE A 35 16.37 8.41 9.18
N LEU A 36 15.77 9.59 9.00
CA LEU A 36 14.35 9.73 8.64
C LEU A 36 14.01 9.06 7.30
N ASN A 37 14.90 9.13 6.32
CA ASN A 37 14.64 8.59 4.99
C ASN A 37 14.56 7.07 4.98
N VAL A 38 15.11 6.42 6.01
CA VAL A 38 14.99 4.98 6.21
C VAL A 38 13.54 4.55 6.34
N ALA A 39 12.70 5.39 6.93
CA ALA A 39 11.27 5.16 7.06
C ALA A 39 10.49 5.72 5.87
N LEU A 40 10.84 6.94 5.45
CA LEU A 40 10.01 7.73 4.56
C LEU A 40 10.13 7.30 3.10
N LEU A 41 11.33 6.93 2.62
CA LEU A 41 11.48 6.44 1.25
C LEU A 41 10.73 5.12 1.03
N PRO A 42 10.83 4.11 1.90
CA PRO A 42 10.04 2.90 1.73
C PRO A 42 8.53 3.14 1.88
N LEU A 43 8.11 4.10 2.70
CA LEU A 43 6.71 4.53 2.77
C LEU A 43 6.24 5.20 1.47
N SER A 44 7.04 6.10 0.90
CA SER A 44 6.78 6.73 -0.40
C SER A 44 6.73 5.71 -1.53
N LEU A 45 7.63 4.71 -1.51
CA LEU A 45 7.60 3.61 -2.47
C LEU A 45 6.33 2.78 -2.29
N GLY A 46 5.92 2.49 -1.05
CA GLY A 46 4.69 1.76 -0.78
C GLY A 46 3.47 2.39 -1.42
N ILE A 47 3.26 3.70 -1.22
CA ILE A 47 2.13 4.40 -1.83
C ILE A 47 2.24 4.51 -3.35
N PHE A 48 3.46 4.68 -3.88
CA PHE A 48 3.71 4.67 -5.32
C PHE A 48 3.32 3.32 -5.94
N LEU A 49 3.73 2.21 -5.33
CA LEU A 49 3.42 0.87 -5.82
C LEU A 49 1.93 0.53 -5.72
N VAL A 50 1.22 0.99 -4.69
CA VAL A 50 -0.26 0.90 -4.64
C VAL A 50 -0.89 1.69 -5.80
N GLY A 51 -0.36 2.86 -6.13
CA GLY A 51 -0.76 3.61 -7.33
C GLY A 51 -0.51 2.81 -8.62
N LEU A 52 0.65 2.16 -8.74
CA LEU A 52 0.95 1.29 -9.89
C LEU A 52 0.04 0.07 -9.97
N ALA A 53 -0.36 -0.52 -8.85
CA ALA A 53 -1.34 -1.62 -8.83
C ALA A 53 -2.67 -1.14 -9.45
N ASN A 54 -3.15 0.04 -9.08
CA ASN A 54 -4.37 0.61 -9.66
C ASN A 54 -4.24 0.94 -11.15
N ILE A 55 -3.07 1.39 -11.60
CA ILE A 55 -2.78 1.55 -13.03
C ILE A 55 -2.83 0.19 -13.73
N PHE A 56 -2.25 -0.86 -13.13
CA PHE A 56 -2.25 -2.21 -13.71
C PHE A 56 -3.67 -2.74 -13.95
N ILE A 57 -4.56 -2.67 -12.97
CA ILE A 57 -5.96 -3.14 -13.14
C ILE A 57 -6.71 -2.27 -14.16
N THR A 58 -6.44 -0.96 -14.18
CA THR A 58 -7.01 -0.02 -15.15
C THR A 58 -6.58 -0.38 -16.59
N LEU A 59 -5.31 -0.75 -16.80
CA LEU A 59 -4.82 -1.21 -18.10
C LEU A 59 -5.53 -2.50 -18.55
N ASN A 60 -5.82 -3.43 -17.63
CA ASN A 60 -6.63 -4.62 -17.94
C ASN A 60 -8.06 -4.24 -18.32
N ARG A 61 -8.71 -3.32 -17.57
CA ARG A 61 -10.06 -2.82 -17.87
C ARG A 61 -10.15 -2.15 -19.26
N PHE A 62 -9.10 -1.45 -19.69
CA PHE A 62 -9.03 -0.84 -21.03
C PHE A 62 -8.59 -1.82 -22.15
N GLY A 63 -8.39 -3.10 -21.84
CA GLY A 63 -8.04 -4.12 -22.82
C GLY A 63 -6.58 -4.11 -23.28
N PHE A 64 -5.70 -3.35 -22.60
CA PHE A 64 -4.26 -3.44 -22.84
C PHE A 64 -3.73 -4.81 -22.43
N TYR A 65 -4.24 -5.32 -21.31
CA TYR A 65 -4.16 -6.73 -20.95
C TYR A 65 -5.51 -7.41 -21.14
N GLN A 66 -5.48 -8.71 -21.40
CA GLN A 66 -6.64 -9.58 -21.54
C GLN A 66 -6.52 -10.71 -20.51
N LEU A 67 -6.40 -10.32 -19.23
CA LEU A 67 -6.30 -11.25 -18.12
C LEU A 67 -7.69 -11.62 -17.63
N SER A 68 -7.86 -12.89 -17.21
CA SER A 68 -8.99 -13.29 -16.39
C SER A 68 -9.06 -12.45 -15.10
N GLU A 69 -10.26 -12.26 -14.56
CA GLU A 69 -10.48 -11.48 -13.34
C GLU A 69 -9.59 -11.95 -12.19
N THR A 70 -9.58 -13.26 -11.92
CA THR A 70 -8.75 -13.87 -10.88
C THR A 70 -7.26 -13.61 -11.09
N THR A 71 -6.76 -13.70 -12.32
CA THR A 71 -5.33 -13.48 -12.61
C THR A 71 -4.98 -12.00 -12.51
N ALA A 72 -5.84 -11.11 -13.01
CA ALA A 72 -5.67 -9.67 -12.87
C ALA A 72 -5.63 -9.25 -11.39
N HIS A 73 -6.56 -9.78 -10.58
CA HIS A 73 -6.62 -9.52 -9.13
C HIS A 73 -5.39 -10.07 -8.42
N LEU A 74 -4.92 -11.27 -8.77
CA LEU A 74 -3.70 -11.83 -8.19
C LEU A 74 -2.49 -10.92 -8.45
N TRP A 75 -2.26 -10.49 -9.70
CA TRP A 75 -1.14 -9.61 -10.03
C TRP A 75 -1.25 -8.25 -9.34
N TRP A 76 -2.46 -7.68 -9.27
CA TRP A 76 -2.72 -6.45 -8.52
C TRP A 76 -2.30 -6.60 -7.05
N HIS A 77 -2.73 -7.69 -6.40
CA HIS A 77 -2.41 -7.98 -5.00
C HIS A 77 -0.93 -8.24 -4.78
N MET A 78 -0.23 -8.85 -5.75
CA MET A 78 1.22 -9.01 -5.69
C MET A 78 1.94 -7.66 -5.71
N ILE A 79 1.54 -6.74 -6.59
CA ILE A 79 2.11 -5.38 -6.64
C ILE A 79 1.82 -4.62 -5.33
N ALA A 80 0.58 -4.66 -4.86
CA ALA A 80 0.18 -4.04 -3.59
C ALA A 80 0.95 -4.62 -2.39
N SER A 81 1.12 -5.94 -2.35
CA SER A 81 1.91 -6.64 -1.33
C SER A 81 3.38 -6.21 -1.32
N ILE A 82 4.01 -6.02 -2.49
CA ILE A 82 5.37 -5.47 -2.58
C ILE A 82 5.40 -4.04 -1.99
N GLY A 83 4.37 -3.24 -2.26
CA GLY A 83 4.19 -1.93 -1.63
C GLY A 83 4.13 -1.98 -0.10
N ILE A 84 3.35 -2.91 0.46
CA ILE A 84 3.25 -3.10 1.92
C ILE A 84 4.57 -3.61 2.51
N ILE A 85 5.23 -4.56 1.84
CA ILE A 85 6.55 -5.08 2.23
C ILE A 85 7.59 -3.95 2.27
N SER A 86 7.54 -2.99 1.35
CA SER A 86 8.38 -1.78 1.42
C SER A 86 8.17 -1.02 2.73
N VAL A 87 6.92 -0.83 3.18
CA VAL A 87 6.64 -0.17 4.47
C VAL A 87 7.20 -0.97 5.65
N VAL A 88 7.02 -2.30 5.65
CA VAL A 88 7.60 -3.20 6.67
C VAL A 88 9.12 -3.09 6.69
N TYR A 89 9.77 -3.10 5.52
CA TYR A 89 11.20 -2.94 5.37
C TYR A 89 11.69 -1.61 5.97
N GLY A 90 10.99 -0.51 5.68
CA GLY A 90 11.32 0.80 6.27
C GLY A 90 11.23 0.80 7.78
N GLY A 91 10.16 0.23 8.34
CA GLY A 91 10.05 0.03 9.79
C GLY A 91 11.21 -0.79 10.35
N TRP A 92 11.51 -1.95 9.74
CA TRP A 92 12.57 -2.86 10.19
C TRP A 92 13.93 -2.17 10.22
N ARG A 93 14.21 -1.39 9.18
CA ARG A 93 15.44 -0.63 9.09
C ARG A 93 15.56 0.45 10.16
N ILE A 94 14.49 1.16 10.55
CA ILE A 94 14.54 2.13 11.66
C ILE A 94 15.05 1.44 12.94
N LYS A 95 14.50 0.26 13.26
CA LYS A 95 14.91 -0.51 14.43
C LYS A 95 16.39 -0.90 14.36
N ALA A 96 16.84 -1.39 13.20
CA ALA A 96 18.23 -1.80 13.01
C ALA A 96 19.18 -0.60 13.13
N VAL A 97 18.87 0.54 12.52
CA VAL A 97 19.74 1.72 12.56
C VAL A 97 19.86 2.29 13.98
N ASN A 98 18.76 2.34 14.74
CA ASN A 98 18.79 2.75 16.16
C ASN A 98 19.64 1.83 17.03
N SER A 99 19.82 0.55 16.68
CA SER A 99 20.64 -0.38 17.46
C SER A 99 22.16 -0.25 17.23
N VAL A 100 22.60 0.41 16.16
CA VAL A 100 24.02 0.51 15.77
C VAL A 100 24.54 1.95 15.65
N ASN A 101 23.73 2.97 15.98
CA ASN A 101 24.07 4.40 15.85
C ASN A 101 24.55 4.79 14.43
N ASP A 102 23.95 4.24 13.38
CA ASP A 102 24.26 4.64 12.00
C ASP A 102 23.49 5.93 11.63
N GLU A 103 24.16 7.07 11.71
CA GLU A 103 23.55 8.39 11.47
C GLU A 103 23.07 8.58 10.02
N ASN A 104 23.66 7.87 9.05
CA ASN A 104 23.26 7.94 7.66
C ASN A 104 22.00 7.13 7.41
N GLY A 105 21.94 5.90 7.96
CA GLY A 105 20.80 4.99 8.01
C GLY A 105 20.30 4.44 6.66
N PHE A 106 20.39 5.24 5.59
CA PHE A 106 19.98 4.94 4.22
C PHE A 106 21.22 4.93 3.31
N GLY A 107 21.51 3.78 2.71
CA GLY A 107 22.69 3.58 1.86
C GLY A 107 22.44 2.59 0.73
N GLU A 108 23.50 2.06 0.13
CA GLU A 108 23.45 1.17 -1.04
C GLU A 108 22.51 -0.03 -0.85
N ARG A 109 22.50 -0.66 0.33
CA ARG A 109 21.59 -1.77 0.63
C ARG A 109 20.12 -1.37 0.52
N SER A 110 19.77 -0.15 0.95
CA SER A 110 18.41 0.37 0.81
C SER A 110 18.07 0.67 -0.65
N ILE A 111 19.01 1.20 -1.42
CA ILE A 111 18.84 1.43 -2.86
C ILE A 111 18.61 0.11 -3.58
N LEU A 112 19.42 -0.91 -3.31
CA LEU A 112 19.29 -2.24 -3.91
C LEU A 112 17.95 -2.89 -3.53
N ALA A 113 17.55 -2.84 -2.25
CA ALA A 113 16.29 -3.43 -1.80
C ALA A 113 15.07 -2.75 -2.46
N LEU A 114 15.00 -1.41 -2.42
CA LEU A 114 13.90 -0.66 -3.02
C LEU A 114 13.92 -0.77 -4.55
N GLY A 115 15.10 -0.76 -5.17
CA GLY A 115 15.28 -0.97 -6.60
C GLY A 115 14.82 -2.36 -7.05
N ALA A 116 15.11 -3.40 -6.27
CA ALA A 116 14.65 -4.76 -6.54
C ALA A 116 13.12 -4.87 -6.47
N MET A 117 12.47 -4.18 -5.52
CA MET A 117 11.00 -4.11 -5.44
C MET A 117 10.40 -3.45 -6.69
N VAL A 118 10.97 -2.33 -7.15
CA VAL A 118 10.54 -1.67 -8.39
C VAL A 118 10.76 -2.58 -9.60
N ALA A 119 11.92 -3.23 -9.69
CA ALA A 119 12.23 -4.16 -10.77
C ALA A 119 11.26 -5.35 -10.80
N ALA A 120 10.90 -5.90 -9.63
CA ALA A 120 9.90 -6.96 -9.53
C ALA A 120 8.53 -6.53 -10.07
N VAL A 121 8.09 -5.30 -9.75
CA VAL A 121 6.83 -4.76 -10.29
C VAL A 121 6.92 -4.55 -11.80
N VAL A 122 8.04 -4.02 -12.32
CA VAL A 122 8.25 -3.89 -13.77
C VAL A 122 8.19 -5.26 -14.46
N VAL A 123 8.80 -6.28 -13.85
CA VAL A 123 8.71 -7.66 -14.35
C VAL A 123 7.26 -8.13 -14.40
N ILE A 124 6.44 -7.89 -13.36
CA ILE A 124 5.01 -8.23 -13.36
C ILE A 124 4.28 -7.60 -14.56
N PHE A 125 4.49 -6.32 -14.83
CA PHE A 125 3.89 -5.64 -15.99
C PHE A 125 4.27 -6.30 -17.33
N ILE A 126 5.50 -6.78 -17.45
CA ILE A 126 5.98 -7.41 -18.68
C ILE A 126 5.44 -8.84 -18.84
N ILE A 127 5.38 -9.62 -17.76
CA ILE A 127 5.12 -11.06 -17.81
C ILE A 127 3.65 -11.45 -17.59
N ALA A 128 2.81 -10.56 -17.06
CA ALA A 128 1.43 -10.90 -16.71
C ALA A 128 0.65 -11.47 -17.91
N GLN A 129 0.65 -10.77 -19.04
CA GLN A 129 -0.06 -11.21 -20.25
C GLN A 129 0.53 -12.49 -20.86
N PRO A 130 1.86 -12.64 -21.08
CA PRO A 130 2.43 -13.90 -21.55
C PRO A 130 2.09 -15.10 -20.67
N LEU A 131 1.91 -14.90 -19.36
CA LEU A 131 1.65 -15.98 -18.41
C LEU A 131 0.17 -16.25 -18.15
N GLU A 132 -0.76 -15.46 -18.72
CA GLU A 132 -2.20 -15.56 -18.46
C GLU A 132 -2.74 -16.98 -18.63
N ARG A 133 -2.40 -17.65 -19.74
CA ARG A 133 -2.89 -19.02 -20.00
C ARG A 133 -2.47 -20.02 -18.93
N ILE A 134 -1.24 -19.86 -18.41
CA ILE A 134 -0.71 -20.74 -17.37
C ILE A 134 -1.42 -20.44 -16.05
N PHE A 135 -1.53 -19.16 -15.68
CA PHE A 135 -2.12 -18.75 -14.41
C PHE A 135 -3.62 -19.01 -14.35
N SER A 136 -4.41 -18.61 -15.35
CA SER A 136 -5.85 -18.91 -15.41
C SER A 136 -6.14 -20.40 -15.22
N THR A 137 -5.37 -21.27 -15.87
CA THR A 137 -5.54 -22.73 -15.73
C THR A 137 -5.10 -23.23 -14.35
N ALA A 138 -3.99 -22.72 -13.81
CA ALA A 138 -3.46 -23.15 -12.52
C ALA A 138 -4.27 -22.61 -11.32
N LEU A 139 -4.93 -21.47 -11.50
CA LEU A 139 -5.73 -20.82 -10.46
C LEU A 139 -7.18 -21.29 -10.44
N ALA A 140 -7.67 -21.87 -11.55
CA ALA A 140 -9.00 -22.46 -11.63
C ALA A 140 -9.22 -23.47 -10.49
N GLU A 141 -10.29 -23.28 -9.73
CA GLU A 141 -10.69 -24.06 -8.55
C GLU A 141 -9.65 -24.12 -7.42
N SER A 142 -8.62 -23.26 -7.47
CA SER A 142 -7.58 -23.19 -6.45
C SER A 142 -8.05 -22.45 -5.21
N ALA A 143 -7.26 -22.50 -4.13
CA ALA A 143 -7.53 -21.69 -2.94
C ALA A 143 -7.45 -20.17 -3.19
N VAL A 144 -6.72 -19.75 -4.23
CA VAL A 144 -6.64 -18.33 -4.62
C VAL A 144 -7.99 -17.85 -5.14
N GLU A 145 -8.67 -18.66 -5.95
CA GLU A 145 -10.00 -18.36 -6.49
C GLU A 145 -11.11 -18.63 -5.46
N ASN A 146 -11.10 -19.82 -4.83
CA ASN A 146 -12.19 -20.26 -3.97
C ASN A 146 -12.23 -19.58 -2.59
N PHE A 147 -11.08 -19.19 -2.04
CA PHE A 147 -10.99 -18.61 -0.70
C PHE A 147 -10.44 -17.18 -0.70
N GLY A 148 -10.06 -16.65 -1.86
CA GLY A 148 -9.42 -15.34 -1.92
C GLY A 148 -8.09 -15.29 -1.17
N LEU A 149 -7.27 -16.35 -1.24
CA LEU A 149 -6.01 -16.45 -0.46
C LEU A 149 -5.09 -15.24 -0.65
N HIS A 150 -5.13 -14.61 -1.82
CA HIS A 150 -4.37 -13.40 -2.13
C HIS A 150 -4.84 -12.18 -1.31
N HIS A 151 -6.14 -12.04 -1.03
CA HIS A 151 -6.68 -11.05 -0.09
C HIS A 151 -6.15 -11.33 1.32
N LEU A 152 -6.20 -12.59 1.79
CA LEU A 152 -5.73 -12.98 3.12
C LEU A 152 -4.25 -12.63 3.35
N ILE A 153 -3.41 -12.90 2.36
CA ILE A 153 -1.97 -12.57 2.41
C ILE A 153 -1.79 -11.06 2.51
N THR A 154 -2.44 -10.30 1.63
CA THR A 154 -2.30 -8.84 1.56
C THR A 154 -2.84 -8.17 2.84
N PHE A 155 -4.00 -8.61 3.32
CA PHE A 155 -4.56 -8.25 4.63
C PHE A 155 -3.56 -8.51 5.77
N SER A 156 -3.02 -9.72 5.84
CA SER A 156 -2.11 -10.11 6.93
C SER A 156 -0.86 -9.24 6.91
N LEU A 157 -0.31 -8.97 5.73
CA LEU A 157 0.83 -8.06 5.56
C LEU A 157 0.49 -6.64 5.99
N ALA A 158 -0.69 -6.11 5.64
CA ALA A 158 -1.12 -4.77 6.03
C ALA A 158 -1.24 -4.64 7.56
N PHE A 159 -1.85 -5.63 8.22
CA PHE A 159 -1.94 -5.65 9.69
C PHE A 159 -0.57 -5.79 10.36
N ILE A 160 0.28 -6.70 9.86
CA ILE A 160 1.66 -6.86 10.36
C ILE A 160 2.40 -5.53 10.24
N ALA A 161 2.32 -4.85 9.08
CA ALA A 161 2.93 -3.55 8.87
C ALA A 161 2.38 -2.48 9.84
N GLY A 162 1.05 -2.43 10.04
CA GLY A 162 0.40 -1.52 10.96
C GLY A 162 0.84 -1.73 12.42
N PHE A 163 0.80 -2.97 12.90
CA PHE A 163 1.29 -3.33 14.23
C PHE A 163 2.77 -3.00 14.38
N TYR A 164 3.57 -3.33 13.36
CA TYR A 164 5.00 -3.08 13.38
C TYR A 164 5.30 -1.58 13.56
N LEU A 165 4.61 -0.69 12.84
CA LEU A 165 4.74 0.76 13.01
C LEU A 165 4.31 1.26 14.40
N VAL A 166 3.27 0.65 14.99
CA VAL A 166 2.85 0.95 16.37
C VAL A 166 3.94 0.56 17.37
N PHE A 167 4.60 -0.59 17.17
CA PHE A 167 5.66 -1.05 18.06
C PHE A 167 6.96 -0.26 17.89
N THR A 168 7.38 0.04 16.66
CA THR A 168 8.61 0.81 16.41
C THR A 168 8.49 2.26 16.85
N ARG A 169 7.28 2.82 16.93
CA ARG A 169 7.03 4.13 17.56
C ARG A 169 7.69 4.25 18.93
N LYS A 170 7.61 3.21 19.76
CA LYS A 170 8.19 3.22 21.11
C LYS A 170 9.72 3.30 21.10
N GLN A 171 10.36 2.88 20.01
CA GLN A 171 11.82 2.75 19.90
C GLN A 171 12.49 3.94 19.18
N ALA A 172 11.72 4.77 18.46
CA ALA A 172 12.25 5.90 17.69
C ALA A 172 11.81 7.28 18.24
N GLY A 173 11.16 7.35 19.41
CA GLY A 173 10.85 8.61 20.10
C GLY A 173 9.87 9.53 19.36
N ASN A 174 9.97 10.85 19.61
CA ASN A 174 9.13 11.90 19.00
C ASN A 174 9.24 11.98 17.46
N PHE A 175 10.19 11.26 16.87
CA PHE A 175 10.45 11.20 15.44
C PHE A 175 9.27 10.69 14.60
N ILE A 176 8.32 10.01 15.26
CA ILE A 176 7.21 9.33 14.61
C ILE A 176 5.86 9.95 15.02
N ILE A 177 5.73 11.26 14.86
CA ILE A 177 4.46 12.01 15.06
C ILE A 177 3.33 11.47 14.17
N SER A 178 3.68 10.83 13.06
CA SER A 178 2.73 10.34 12.06
C SER A 178 2.45 8.83 12.07
N ALA A 179 3.22 7.98 12.78
CA ALA A 179 2.97 6.52 12.71
C ALA A 179 1.59 6.09 13.14
N PRO A 180 0.93 6.68 14.16
CA PRO A 180 -0.43 6.28 14.47
C PRO A 180 -1.38 6.46 13.27
N LEU A 181 -1.14 7.50 12.46
CA LEU A 181 -1.93 7.75 11.25
C LEU A 181 -1.53 6.82 10.11
N VAL A 182 -0.24 6.50 9.95
CA VAL A 182 0.21 5.50 8.94
C VAL A 182 -0.24 4.08 9.31
N ALA A 183 -0.20 3.71 10.59
CA ALA A 183 -0.72 2.45 11.09
C ALA A 183 -2.24 2.38 10.91
N GLY A 184 -2.96 3.47 11.20
CA GLY A 184 -4.38 3.59 10.89
C GLY A 184 -4.66 3.38 9.40
N PHE A 185 -3.91 4.05 8.52
CA PHE A 185 -3.98 3.82 7.06
C PHE A 185 -3.85 2.33 6.71
N LEU A 186 -2.84 1.63 7.26
CA LEU A 186 -2.64 0.20 7.00
C LEU A 186 -3.75 -0.68 7.59
N PHE A 187 -4.30 -0.34 8.76
CA PHE A 187 -5.41 -1.08 9.35
C PHE A 187 -6.72 -0.89 8.57
N PHE A 188 -6.97 0.29 8.00
CA PHE A 188 -8.12 0.50 7.12
C PHE A 188 -7.97 -0.27 5.81
N LEU A 189 -6.77 -0.29 5.20
CA LEU A 189 -6.51 -1.12 4.02
C LEU A 189 -6.69 -2.61 4.34
N GLY A 190 -6.13 -3.08 5.46
CA GLY A 190 -6.34 -4.46 5.89
C GLY A 190 -7.83 -4.74 6.16
N GLY A 191 -8.53 -3.83 6.84
CA GLY A 191 -9.96 -3.97 7.12
C GLY A 191 -10.81 -4.04 5.86
N GLN A 192 -10.43 -3.32 4.81
CA GLN A 192 -11.06 -3.42 3.49
C GLN A 192 -10.89 -4.82 2.88
N HIS A 193 -9.70 -5.42 2.95
CA HIS A 193 -9.51 -6.79 2.47
C HIS A 193 -10.24 -7.84 3.34
N VAL A 194 -10.41 -7.59 4.65
CA VAL A 194 -11.28 -8.44 5.49
C VAL A 194 -12.72 -8.36 5.02
N TRP A 195 -13.18 -7.16 4.68
CA TRP A 195 -14.52 -6.95 4.16
C TRP A 195 -14.74 -7.73 2.87
N GLU A 196 -13.88 -7.57 1.86
CA GLU A 196 -13.90 -8.35 0.61
C GLU A 196 -13.91 -9.86 0.87
N MET A 197 -13.08 -10.34 1.80
CA MET A 197 -13.07 -11.76 2.15
C MET A 197 -14.40 -12.24 2.72
N LEU A 198 -15.06 -11.44 3.56
CA LEU A 198 -16.32 -11.82 4.20
C LEU A 198 -17.51 -11.77 3.23
N THR A 199 -17.49 -10.85 2.25
CA THR A 199 -18.59 -10.60 1.32
C THR A 199 -18.45 -11.37 0.01
N GLU A 200 -17.25 -11.42 -0.57
CA GLU A 200 -17.01 -11.94 -1.92
C GLU A 200 -16.46 -13.36 -1.91
N SER A 201 -15.42 -13.60 -1.12
CA SER A 201 -14.71 -14.89 -1.09
C SER A 201 -15.46 -15.92 -0.25
N LEU A 202 -15.68 -15.64 1.04
CA LEU A 202 -16.31 -16.57 1.99
C LEU A 202 -17.84 -16.45 1.98
N LYS A 203 -18.39 -15.34 1.44
CA LYS A 203 -19.82 -15.08 1.31
C LYS A 203 -20.61 -15.29 2.62
N VAL A 204 -19.96 -15.00 3.76
CA VAL A 204 -20.54 -15.11 5.10
C VAL A 204 -21.50 -13.94 5.34
N ILE A 205 -21.21 -12.78 4.73
CA ILE A 205 -22.10 -11.61 4.72
C ILE A 205 -22.74 -11.54 3.34
N LYS A 206 -24.08 -11.58 3.30
CA LYS A 206 -24.86 -11.41 2.06
C LYS A 206 -25.31 -9.96 1.97
N ALA A 207 -24.75 -9.24 1.01
CA ALA A 207 -25.13 -7.87 0.67
C ALA A 207 -25.13 -7.72 -0.85
N ASP A 208 -25.84 -6.72 -1.35
CA ASP A 208 -25.82 -6.38 -2.76
C ASP A 208 -24.42 -5.87 -3.15
N HIS A 209 -23.98 -6.19 -4.36
CA HIS A 209 -22.64 -5.81 -4.85
C HIS A 209 -22.39 -4.29 -4.76
N GLU A 210 -23.41 -3.46 -5.03
CA GLU A 210 -23.32 -2.00 -4.86
C GLU A 210 -22.97 -1.56 -3.43
N ILE A 211 -23.47 -2.28 -2.42
CA ILE A 211 -23.19 -1.97 -1.00
C ILE A 211 -21.79 -2.44 -0.63
N ILE A 212 -21.38 -3.61 -1.14
CA ILE A 212 -20.04 -4.17 -0.92
C ILE A 212 -18.99 -3.17 -1.41
N GLU A 213 -19.10 -2.76 -2.67
CA GLU A 213 -18.24 -1.77 -3.32
C GLU A 213 -18.23 -0.43 -2.57
N LEU A 214 -19.40 0.09 -2.19
CA LEU A 214 -19.49 1.37 -1.47
C LEU A 214 -18.69 1.35 -0.15
N VAL A 215 -18.79 0.26 0.62
CA VAL A 215 -18.05 0.10 1.88
C VAL A 215 -16.55 0.01 1.63
N GLU A 216 -16.13 -0.68 0.58
CA GLU A 216 -14.72 -0.79 0.19
C GLU A 216 -14.14 0.57 -0.15
N GLN A 217 -14.81 1.32 -1.02
CA GLN A 217 -14.36 2.66 -1.40
C GLN A 217 -14.31 3.61 -0.19
N PHE A 218 -15.26 3.48 0.76
CA PHE A 218 -15.23 4.25 1.99
C PHE A 218 -14.02 3.91 2.88
N LEU A 219 -13.67 2.63 3.01
CA LEU A 219 -12.50 2.18 3.79
C LEU A 219 -11.19 2.64 3.14
N VAL A 220 -11.07 2.52 1.81
CA VAL A 220 -9.91 3.01 1.04
C VAL A 220 -9.75 4.52 1.20
N LEU A 221 -10.83 5.29 1.02
CA LEU A 221 -10.78 6.74 1.17
C LEU A 221 -10.38 7.14 2.60
N SER A 222 -10.94 6.49 3.62
CA SER A 222 -10.58 6.72 5.01
C SER A 222 -9.10 6.43 5.28
N ALA A 223 -8.58 5.33 4.73
CA ALA A 223 -7.16 5.02 4.78
C ALA A 223 -6.34 6.17 4.17
N MET A 224 -6.76 6.68 3.02
CA MET A 224 -6.01 7.70 2.30
C MET A 224 -6.02 9.07 2.98
N MET A 225 -7.14 9.44 3.60
CA MET A 225 -7.21 10.63 4.44
C MET A 225 -6.22 10.55 5.61
N LEU A 226 -6.13 9.40 6.28
CA LEU A 226 -5.15 9.20 7.37
C LEU A 226 -3.71 9.33 6.87
N PHE A 227 -3.40 8.78 5.69
CA PHE A 227 -2.08 8.91 5.09
C PHE A 227 -1.73 10.38 4.75
N ILE A 228 -2.65 11.11 4.12
CA ILE A 228 -2.48 12.53 3.80
C ILE A 228 -2.27 13.36 5.08
N MET A 229 -3.10 13.13 6.10
CA MET A 229 -2.96 13.79 7.40
C MET A 229 -1.60 13.48 8.05
N SER A 230 -1.10 12.26 7.90
CA SER A 230 0.25 11.86 8.32
C SER A 230 1.31 12.73 7.64
N GLN A 231 1.29 12.82 6.30
CA GLN A 231 2.27 13.62 5.56
C GLN A 231 2.20 15.10 5.95
N TRP A 232 0.98 15.63 6.10
CA TRP A 232 0.75 17.01 6.51
C TRP A 232 1.32 17.33 7.90
N LYS A 233 1.19 16.42 8.87
CA LYS A 233 1.80 16.57 10.19
C LYS A 233 3.32 16.64 10.11
N ILE A 234 3.95 15.80 9.28
CA ILE A 234 5.40 15.84 9.07
C ILE A 234 5.82 17.19 8.46
N ILE A 235 5.08 17.67 7.45
CA ILE A 235 5.35 18.99 6.83
C ILE A 235 5.26 20.12 7.86
N LYS A 236 4.24 20.12 8.72
CA LYS A 236 4.11 21.11 9.81
C LYS A 236 5.31 21.08 10.76
N PHE A 237 5.74 19.89 11.14
CA PHE A 237 6.91 19.70 12.00
C PHE A 237 8.19 20.26 11.35
N ILE A 238 8.45 19.94 10.08
CA ILE A 238 9.61 20.47 9.33
C ILE A 238 9.57 22.02 9.33
N LYS A 239 8.40 22.61 9.07
CA LYS A 239 8.24 24.08 9.06
C LYS A 239 8.46 24.72 10.42
N SER A 240 8.10 24.06 11.53
CA SER A 240 8.35 24.61 12.87
C SER A 240 9.82 24.59 13.26
N GLN A 241 10.58 23.59 12.82
CA GLN A 241 12.03 23.52 13.08
C GLN A 241 12.81 24.62 12.36
N ASN A 242 12.39 25.02 11.15
CA ASN A 242 13.06 26.08 10.38
C ASN A 242 12.73 27.51 10.82
N ARG A 243 11.89 27.68 11.86
CA ARG A 243 11.47 28.99 12.38
C ARG A 243 12.09 29.34 13.73
N GLY A 244 12.81 28.40 14.35
CA GLY A 244 13.61 28.61 15.56
C GLY A 244 15.07 28.74 15.19
#